data_AF-A0A845Q8Z7-F1
#
_entry.id   AF-A0A845Q8Z7-F1
#
_cell.length_a   1.000
_cell.length_b   1.000
_cell.length_c   1.000
_cell.angle_alpha   90.00
_cell.angle_beta   90.00
_cell.angle_gamma   90.00
#
_symmetry.space_group_name_H-M   'P 1'
#
loop_
_entity.id
_entity.type
_entity.pdbx_description
1 polymer ?
#
loop_
_entity_poly.entity_id
_entity_poly.type
_entity_poly.pdbx_seq_one_letter_code
_entity_poly.pdbx_strand_id
1 'polypeptide(L)'
;MILRVLTVLFLAATIAAAANDVLSQGGMASLGQLWFSLSPETLNLSQAVIQRYVSPELWDPGIIWLLGQPATVVFGLIALVFFLAAWAFTRRR
;
A
#
# COMPACT_ATOMS: atom_id res chain seq x y z
N MET A 1 -4.10 0.19 21.25
CA MET A 1 -4.87 -0.88 20.60
C MET A 1 -4.93 -0.67 19.09
N ILE A 2 -5.42 0.49 18.61
CA ILE A 2 -5.56 0.81 17.17
C ILE A 2 -4.29 0.56 16.35
N LEU A 3 -3.13 1.10 16.76
CA LEU A 3 -1.87 0.91 16.01
C LEU A 3 -1.47 -0.55 15.84
N ARG A 4 -1.74 -1.40 16.85
CA ARG A 4 -1.45 -2.84 16.76
C ARG A 4 -2.36 -3.53 15.74
N VAL A 5 -3.63 -3.14 15.68
CA VAL A 5 -4.58 -3.66 14.68
C VAL A 5 -4.13 -3.25 13.27
N LEU A 6 -3.70 -2.00 13.08
CA LEU A 6 -3.17 -1.52 11.80
C LEU A 6 -1.89 -2.28 11.40
N THR A 7 -0.96 -2.51 12.33
CA THR A 7 0.22 -3.35 12.07
C THR A 7 -0.17 -4.73 11.56
N VAL A 8 -1.08 -5.42 12.26
CA VAL A 8 -1.50 -6.78 11.88
C VAL A 8 -2.18 -6.79 10.52
N LEU A 9 -3.04 -5.80 10.23
CA LEU A 9 -3.73 -5.68 8.95
C LEU A 9 -2.74 -5.50 7.79
N PHE A 10 -1.79 -4.57 7.90
CA PHE A 10 -0.80 -4.35 6.84
C PHE A 10 0.21 -5.49 6.73
N LEU A 11 0.51 -6.19 7.83
CA LEU A 11 1.35 -7.38 7.80
C LEU A 11 0.64 -8.55 7.09
N ALA A 12 -0.66 -8.72 7.32
CA ALA A 12 -1.47 -9.68 6.57
C ALA A 12 -1.52 -9.33 5.07
N ALA A 13 -1.69 -8.05 4.72
CA ALA A 13 -1.63 -7.58 3.33
C ALA A 13 -0.26 -7.83 2.68
N THR A 14 0.83 -7.64 3.43
CA THR A 14 2.20 -7.96 2.98
C THR A 14 2.34 -9.44 2.65
N ILE A 15 1.85 -10.32 3.52
CA ILE A 15 1.89 -11.78 3.30
C ILE A 15 1.04 -12.17 2.09
N ALA A 16 -0.15 -11.59 1.94
CA ALA A 16 -1.02 -11.86 0.80
C ALA A 16 -0.37 -11.42 -0.53
N ALA A 17 0.25 -10.24 -0.57
CA ALA A 17 0.99 -9.76 -1.73
C ALA A 17 2.19 -10.68 -2.05
N ALA A 18 2.98 -11.06 -1.05
CA ALA A 18 4.10 -11.98 -1.23
C ALA A 18 3.65 -13.35 -1.73
N ALA A 19 2.52 -13.87 -1.23
CA ALA A 19 1.94 -15.11 -1.73
C ALA A 19 1.54 -15.00 -3.20
N ASN A 20 0.90 -13.89 -3.60
CA ASN A 20 0.58 -13.62 -5.00
C ASN A 20 1.83 -13.56 -5.88
N ASP A 21 2.89 -12.89 -5.42
CA ASP A 21 4.16 -12.77 -6.14
C ASP A 21 4.79 -14.16 -6.39
N VAL A 22 4.75 -15.05 -5.39
CA VAL A 22 5.26 -16.42 -5.51
C VAL A 22 4.38 -17.27 -6.44
N LEU A 23 3.06 -17.16 -6.34
CA LEU A 23 2.12 -17.99 -7.11
C LEU A 23 2.05 -17.58 -8.58
N SER A 24 2.21 -16.30 -8.89
CA SER A 24 2.10 -15.77 -10.25
C SER A 24 3.34 -16.02 -11.11
N GLN A 25 4.45 -16.48 -10.53
CA GLN A 25 5.76 -16.69 -11.20
C GLN A 25 6.30 -15.47 -11.97
N GLY A 26 5.67 -14.29 -11.81
CA GLY A 26 5.95 -13.08 -12.57
C GLY A 26 6.87 -12.08 -11.86
N GLY A 27 7.40 -12.44 -10.68
CA GLY A 27 8.14 -11.54 -9.81
C GLY A 27 7.22 -10.72 -8.90
N MET A 28 7.74 -9.61 -8.38
CA MET A 28 6.97 -8.75 -7.47
C MET A 28 5.97 -7.89 -8.24
N ALA A 29 4.68 -8.08 -8.00
CA ALA A 29 3.64 -7.26 -8.59
C ALA A 29 3.71 -5.81 -8.07
N SER A 30 3.51 -4.84 -8.96
CA SER A 30 3.41 -3.45 -8.55
C SER A 30 2.11 -3.20 -7.78
N LEU A 31 2.10 -2.21 -6.89
CA LEU A 31 0.91 -1.82 -6.13
C LEU A 31 -0.25 -1.44 -7.06
N GLY A 32 0.03 -0.72 -8.14
CA GLY A 32 -0.95 -0.37 -9.17
C GLY A 32 -1.51 -1.58 -9.89
N GLN A 33 -0.68 -2.58 -10.22
CA GLN A 33 -1.14 -3.80 -10.87
C GLN A 33 -2.07 -4.62 -9.95
N LEU A 34 -1.72 -4.75 -8.66
CA LEU A 34 -2.58 -5.42 -7.69
C LEU A 34 -3.90 -4.67 -7.46
N TRP A 35 -3.86 -3.34 -7.36
CA TRP A 35 -5.10 -2.57 -7.23
C TRP A 35 -5.96 -2.71 -8.49
N PHE A 36 -5.36 -2.59 -9.68
CA PHE A 36 -6.08 -2.73 -10.94
C PHE A 36 -6.71 -4.12 -11.10
N SER A 37 -6.04 -5.18 -10.66
CA SER A 37 -6.61 -6.55 -10.73
C SER A 37 -7.76 -6.77 -9.74
N LEU A 38 -7.74 -6.11 -8.59
CA LEU A 38 -8.80 -6.18 -7.58
C LEU A 38 -10.01 -5.31 -7.94
N SER A 39 -9.78 -4.08 -8.37
CA SER A 39 -10.82 -3.12 -8.70
C SER A 39 -10.27 -1.98 -9.58
N PRO A 40 -10.36 -2.11 -10.91
CA PRO A 40 -9.89 -1.07 -11.82
C PRO A 40 -10.75 0.20 -11.75
N GLU A 41 -12.05 0.06 -11.43
CA GLU A 41 -12.98 1.18 -11.28
C GLU A 41 -12.56 2.13 -10.15
N THR A 42 -12.18 1.58 -8.99
CA THR A 42 -11.77 2.42 -7.85
C THR A 42 -10.43 3.10 -8.07
N LEU A 43 -9.50 2.47 -8.82
CA LEU A 43 -8.24 3.11 -9.23
C LEU A 43 -8.51 4.29 -10.17
N ASN A 44 -9.35 4.09 -11.19
CA ASN A 44 -9.71 5.14 -12.15
C ASN A 44 -10.48 6.28 -11.49
N LEU A 45 -11.39 5.97 -10.56
CA LEU A 45 -12.09 6.98 -9.77
C LEU A 45 -11.11 7.78 -8.90
N SER A 46 -10.17 7.10 -8.23
CA SER A 46 -9.15 7.76 -7.40
C SER A 46 -8.29 8.70 -8.24
N GLN A 47 -7.88 8.27 -9.44
CA GLN A 47 -7.19 9.12 -10.40
C GLN A 47 -8.01 10.37 -10.72
N ALA A 48 -9.25 10.18 -11.19
CA ALA A 48 -10.12 11.28 -11.61
C ALA A 48 -10.38 12.27 -10.48
N VAL A 49 -10.62 11.78 -9.26
CA VAL A 49 -10.86 12.62 -8.08
C VAL A 49 -9.61 13.42 -7.72
N ILE A 50 -8.43 12.79 -7.67
CA ILE A 50 -7.20 13.47 -7.28
C ILE A 50 -6.80 14.51 -8.33
N GLN A 51 -6.85 14.15 -9.62
CA GLN A 51 -6.51 15.08 -10.70
C GLN A 51 -7.50 16.25 -10.79
N ARG A 52 -8.79 16.03 -10.49
CA ARG A 52 -9.82 17.07 -10.60
C ARG A 52 -9.93 17.97 -9.37
N TYR A 53 -9.77 17.42 -8.17
CA TYR A 53 -10.10 18.12 -6.93
C TYR A 53 -8.91 18.39 -6.01
N VAL A 54 -7.75 17.77 -6.25
CA VAL A 54 -6.56 17.95 -5.40
C VAL A 54 -5.45 18.65 -6.18
N SER A 55 -4.84 17.96 -7.14
CA SER A 55 -3.80 18.48 -8.04
C SER A 55 -3.42 17.37 -9.03
N PRO A 56 -3.33 17.68 -10.34
CA PRO A 56 -2.82 16.74 -11.34
C PRO A 56 -1.40 16.25 -11.04
N GLU A 57 -0.54 17.14 -10.54
CA GLU A 57 0.88 16.87 -10.25
C GLU A 57 1.06 15.91 -9.07
N LEU A 58 0.08 15.82 -8.18
CA LEU A 58 0.07 14.82 -7.11
C LEU A 58 -0.12 13.41 -7.66
N TRP A 59 -0.96 13.26 -8.69
CA TRP A 59 -1.16 11.96 -9.32
C TRP A 59 0.06 11.54 -10.14
N ASP A 60 0.52 12.43 -11.02
CA ASP A 60 1.66 12.20 -11.91
C ASP A 60 2.71 13.31 -11.72
N PRO A 61 3.92 13.01 -11.21
CA PRO A 61 4.50 11.67 -11.04
C PRO A 61 4.28 11.02 -9.67
N GLY A 62 3.72 11.73 -8.68
CA GLY A 62 3.75 11.32 -7.27
C GLY A 62 3.13 9.95 -6.98
N ILE A 63 1.82 9.83 -7.19
CA ILE A 63 1.09 8.58 -6.93
C ILE A 63 1.47 7.51 -7.94
N ILE A 64 1.70 7.85 -9.20
CA ILE A 64 2.18 6.89 -10.21
C ILE A 64 3.50 6.24 -9.77
N TRP A 65 4.44 7.01 -9.23
CA TRP A 65 5.70 6.48 -8.71
C TRP A 65 5.46 5.48 -7.57
N LEU A 66 4.54 5.79 -6.65
CA LEU A 66 4.16 4.90 -5.54
C LEU A 66 3.46 3.63 -6.05
N LEU A 67 2.54 3.77 -7.01
CA LEU A 67 1.84 2.64 -7.64
C LEU A 67 2.80 1.73 -8.42
N GLY A 68 3.91 2.26 -8.92
CA GLY A 68 4.97 1.51 -9.57
C GLY A 68 5.83 0.67 -8.62
N GLN A 69 5.79 0.92 -7.30
CA GLN A 69 6.58 0.15 -6.34
C GLN A 69 5.99 -1.24 -6.10
N PRO A 70 6.83 -2.24 -5.74
CA PRO A 70 6.37 -3.56 -5.32
C PRO A 70 5.36 -3.48 -4.17
N ALA A 71 4.18 -4.08 -4.33
CA ALA A 71 3.13 -4.01 -3.32
C ALA A 71 3.57 -4.62 -1.97
N THR A 72 4.27 -5.76 -2.04
CA THR A 72 4.87 -6.43 -0.87
C THR A 72 5.78 -5.48 -0.08
N VAL A 73 6.59 -4.68 -0.76
CA VAL A 73 7.49 -3.70 -0.11
C VAL A 73 6.68 -2.57 0.51
N VAL A 74 5.70 -2.01 -0.22
CA VAL A 74 4.88 -0.90 0.27
C VAL A 74 4.09 -1.30 1.53
N PHE A 75 3.38 -2.43 1.51
CA PHE A 75 2.63 -2.89 2.67
C PHE A 75 3.55 -3.23 3.86
N GLY A 76 4.71 -3.83 3.60
CA GLY A 76 5.69 -4.16 4.63
C GLY A 76 6.23 -2.92 5.33
N LEU A 77 6.54 -1.85 4.57
CA LEU A 77 6.98 -0.58 5.12
C LEU A 77 5.89 0.09 5.98
N ILE A 78 4.63 0.09 5.53
CA ILE A 78 3.52 0.64 6.31
C ILE A 78 3.31 -0.15 7.60
N ALA A 79 3.37 -1.49 7.54
CA ALA A 79 3.29 -2.34 8.72
C ALA A 79 4.41 -2.03 9.73
N LEU A 80 5.64 -1.85 9.24
CA LEU A 80 6.80 -1.49 10.05
C LEU A 80 6.62 -0.11 10.71
N VAL A 81 6.15 0.89 9.99
CA VAL A 81 5.87 2.23 10.54
C VAL A 81 4.86 2.14 11.68
N PHE A 82 3.74 1.42 11.49
CA PHE A 82 2.76 1.24 12.56
C PHE A 82 3.30 0.46 13.75
N PHE A 83 4.15 -0.55 13.51
CA PHE A 83 4.80 -1.31 14.57
C PHE A 83 5.72 -0.42 15.40
N LEU A 84 6.60 0.35 14.76
CA LEU A 84 7.53 1.27 15.42
C LEU A 84 6.79 2.36 16.18
N ALA A 85 5.71 2.92 15.60
CA ALA A 85 4.85 3.87 16.29
C ALA A 85 4.22 3.24 17.54
N ALA A 86 3.60 2.06 17.40
CA ALA A 86 3.00 1.34 18.52
C ALA A 86 4.00 1.10 19.65
N TRP A 87 5.22 0.65 19.29
CA TRP A 87 6.31 0.41 20.21
C TRP A 87 6.75 1.70 20.94
N ALA A 88 6.96 2.79 20.21
CA ALA A 88 7.34 4.08 20.77
C ALA A 88 6.29 4.63 21.74
N PHE A 89 4.99 4.47 21.44
CA PHE A 89 3.91 4.87 22.34
C PHE A 89 3.86 4.03 23.62
N THR A 90 4.13 2.72 23.55
CA THR A 90 4.21 1.87 24.75
C THR A 90 5.45 2.14 25.61
N ARG A 91 6.55 2.61 25.02
CA ARG A 91 7.78 2.90 25.77
C ARG A 91 7.73 4.21 26.56
N ARG A 92 6.82 5.12 26.20
CA ARG A 92 6.63 6.43 26.85
C ARG A 92 5.60 6.42 28.00
N ARG A 93 4.93 5.29 28.23
CA ARG A 93 3.98 5.08 29.34
C ARG A 93 4.62 4.15 30.37
#